data_AF-A0A0F9G329-F1
#
_entry.id   AF-A0A0F9G329-F1
#
_cell.length_a   1.000
_cell.length_b   1.000
_cell.length_c   1.000
_cell.angle_alpha   90.00
_cell.angle_beta   90.00
_cell.angle_gamma   90.00
#
_symmetry.space_group_name_H-M   'P 1'
#
loop_
_entity.id
_entity.type
_entity.pdbx_description
1 polymer ?
#
loop_
_entity_poly.entity_id
_entity_poly.type
_entity_poly.pdbx_seq_one_letter_code
_entity_poly.pdbx_strand_id
1 'polypeptide(L)'
;MTVDFGVARAVSAQSFGEPGQRTFCLRILGSASQSASLWLEKEHLRALSLAFRQVLSQVGYAKGPRAAEVREFPETAEHDFRVGSIGIGFDASSGNVVLQIGELEKGDDPALLVQLALDLSASLMEQLDAIIAEGRPICPLCGLPIDRTGHVCIRSNGHSSDAVPGSDAAEEGS
;
A
#
# COMPACT_ATOMS: atom_id res chain seq x y z
N MET A 1 -8.10 -11.28 21.55
CA MET A 1 -7.06 -10.61 22.36
C MET A 1 -6.21 -9.79 21.40
N THR A 2 -6.15 -8.48 21.59
CA THR A 2 -5.36 -7.56 20.76
C THR A 2 -3.90 -7.63 21.16
N VAL A 3 -3.01 -7.76 20.18
CA VAL A 3 -1.56 -7.74 20.39
C VAL A 3 -1.03 -6.34 20.10
N ASP A 4 -0.28 -5.77 21.04
CA ASP A 4 0.33 -4.45 20.87
C ASP A 4 1.81 -4.59 20.47
N PHE A 5 2.17 -4.05 19.31
CA PHE A 5 3.51 -4.04 18.74
C PHE A 5 4.35 -2.84 19.19
N GLY A 6 3.76 -1.88 19.91
CA GLY A 6 4.41 -0.62 20.26
C GLY A 6 4.78 0.21 19.02
N VAL A 7 5.88 0.95 19.09
CA VAL A 7 6.40 1.73 17.96
C VAL A 7 7.16 0.82 17.01
N ALA A 8 6.69 0.70 15.77
CA ALA A 8 7.30 -0.13 14.76
C ALA A 8 8.72 0.34 14.44
N ARG A 9 9.64 -0.64 14.38
CA ARG A 9 11.01 -0.40 13.92
C ARG A 9 11.12 -0.42 12.40
N ALA A 10 10.19 -1.10 11.73
CA ALA A 10 10.12 -1.17 10.27
C ALA A 10 8.70 -1.50 9.82
N VAL A 11 8.32 -0.97 8.67
CA VAL A 11 7.10 -1.34 7.95
C VAL A 11 7.37 -1.31 6.45
N SER A 12 6.77 -2.23 5.71
CA SER A 12 6.86 -2.25 4.25
C SER A 12 5.60 -2.82 3.62
N ALA A 13 5.12 -2.19 2.56
CA ALA A 13 4.10 -2.74 1.69
C ALA A 13 4.77 -3.54 0.56
N GLN A 14 4.28 -4.74 0.31
CA GLN A 14 4.75 -5.66 -0.72
C GLN A 14 3.58 -6.07 -1.60
N SER A 15 3.85 -6.30 -2.89
CA SER A 15 2.90 -6.87 -3.84
C SER A 15 3.53 -8.05 -4.57
N PHE A 16 2.76 -9.12 -4.75
CA PHE A 16 3.20 -10.35 -5.39
C PHE A 16 2.28 -10.70 -6.56
N GLY A 17 2.85 -11.30 -7.61
CA GLY A 17 2.10 -11.77 -8.78
C GLY A 17 1.85 -10.71 -9.87
N GLU A 18 1.14 -11.12 -10.93
CA GLU A 18 0.88 -10.28 -12.10
C GLU A 18 -0.26 -9.27 -11.87
N PRO A 19 -0.23 -8.09 -12.52
CA PRO A 19 -1.32 -7.11 -12.46
C PRO A 19 -2.70 -7.75 -12.73
N GLY A 20 -3.62 -7.58 -11.78
CA GLY A 20 -4.97 -8.18 -11.82
C GLY A 20 -5.12 -9.48 -11.05
N GLN A 21 -4.02 -10.13 -10.65
CA GLN A 21 -3.99 -11.30 -9.76
C GLN A 21 -3.03 -11.08 -8.58
N ARG A 22 -2.78 -9.81 -8.24
CA ARG A 22 -1.82 -9.46 -7.19
C ARG A 22 -2.38 -9.76 -5.81
N THR A 23 -1.53 -10.28 -4.94
CA THR A 23 -1.74 -10.26 -3.49
C THR A 23 -0.86 -9.19 -2.88
N PHE A 24 -1.35 -8.59 -1.80
CA PHE A 24 -0.64 -7.51 -1.12
C PHE A 24 -0.37 -7.90 0.33
N CYS A 25 0.80 -7.54 0.84
CA CYS A 25 1.20 -7.83 2.21
C CYS A 25 1.81 -6.59 2.86
N LEU A 26 1.38 -6.27 4.08
CA LEU A 26 2.01 -5.29 4.93
C LEU A 26 2.88 -6.03 5.94
N ARG A 27 4.19 -5.84 5.84
CA ARG A 27 5.19 -6.41 6.73
C ARG A 27 5.49 -5.43 7.85
N ILE A 28 5.47 -5.88 9.10
CA ILE A 28 5.68 -5.03 10.28
C ILE A 28 6.69 -5.68 11.22
N LEU A 29 7.64 -4.90 11.74
CA LEU A 29 8.47 -5.27 12.89
C LEU A 29 8.11 -4.36 14.07
N GLY A 30 7.65 -4.95 15.17
CA GLY A 30 7.30 -4.23 16.40
C GLY A 30 8.52 -3.71 17.16
N SER A 31 8.31 -3.09 18.32
CA SER A 31 9.38 -2.52 19.15
C SER A 31 10.35 -3.58 19.68
N ALA A 32 9.88 -4.82 19.85
CA ALA A 32 10.67 -5.98 20.28
C ALA A 32 10.87 -6.97 19.11
N SER A 33 10.80 -8.28 19.39
CA SER A 33 10.94 -9.36 18.39
C SER A 33 9.67 -9.64 17.58
N GLN A 34 8.58 -8.93 17.86
CA GLN A 34 7.29 -9.14 17.21
C GLN A 34 7.37 -8.85 15.71
N SER A 35 6.74 -9.70 14.92
CA SER A 35 6.67 -9.53 13.46
C SER A 35 5.30 -9.91 12.91
N ALA A 36 4.87 -9.20 11.88
CA ALA A 36 3.60 -9.48 11.21
C ALA A 36 3.73 -9.53 9.67
N SER A 37 2.96 -10.43 9.07
CA SER A 37 2.65 -10.54 7.65
C SER A 37 1.14 -10.39 7.48
N LEU A 38 0.69 -9.20 7.12
CA LEU A 38 -0.74 -8.88 7.06
C LEU A 38 -1.18 -8.85 5.62
N TRP A 39 -2.07 -9.75 5.21
CA TRP A 39 -2.52 -9.84 3.83
C TRP A 39 -3.69 -8.91 3.58
N LEU A 40 -3.56 -8.05 2.56
CA LEU A 40 -4.51 -6.98 2.25
C LEU A 40 -5.18 -7.18 0.89
N GLU A 41 -6.41 -6.66 0.79
CA GLU A 41 -7.08 -6.41 -0.47
C GLU A 41 -6.67 -5.06 -1.06
N LYS A 42 -6.95 -4.86 -2.36
CA LYS A 42 -6.56 -3.62 -3.07
C LYS A 42 -7.26 -2.39 -2.49
N GLU A 43 -8.49 -2.57 -2.04
CA GLU A 43 -9.33 -1.57 -1.39
C GLU A 43 -8.67 -1.09 -0.09
N HIS A 44 -8.09 -2.00 0.70
CA HIS A 44 -7.35 -1.64 1.91
C HIS A 44 -6.11 -0.80 1.60
N LEU A 45 -5.34 -1.11 0.55
CA LEU A 45 -4.18 -0.31 0.15
C LEU A 45 -4.57 1.13 -0.17
N ARG A 46 -5.63 1.30 -0.97
CA ARG A 46 -6.14 2.62 -1.37
C ARG A 46 -6.65 3.43 -0.19
N ALA A 47 -7.44 2.80 0.67
CA ALA A 47 -7.96 3.43 1.87
C ALA A 47 -6.82 3.86 2.81
N LEU A 48 -5.83 2.98 3.01
CA LEU A 48 -4.69 3.25 3.88
C LEU A 48 -3.79 4.38 3.34
N SER A 49 -3.47 4.39 2.04
CA SER A 49 -2.74 5.51 1.41
C SER A 49 -3.46 6.84 1.61
N LEU A 50 -4.77 6.88 1.32
CA LEU A 50 -5.57 8.10 1.48
C LEU A 50 -5.56 8.59 2.93
N ALA A 51 -5.72 7.68 3.88
CA ALA A 51 -5.79 8.03 5.29
C ALA A 51 -4.44 8.52 5.84
N PHE A 52 -3.32 7.90 5.44
CA PHE A 52 -1.99 8.43 5.76
C PHE A 52 -1.81 9.85 5.23
N ARG A 53 -2.23 10.11 3.99
CA ARG A 53 -2.15 11.46 3.39
C ARG A 53 -2.93 12.49 4.20
N GLN A 54 -4.12 12.13 4.67
CA GLN A 54 -4.95 12.99 5.50
C GLN A 54 -4.29 13.27 6.85
N VAL A 55 -3.81 12.23 7.55
CA VAL A 55 -3.16 12.37 8.86
C VAL A 55 -1.89 13.21 8.75
N LEU A 56 -1.01 12.92 7.79
CA LEU A 56 0.24 13.67 7.58
C LEU A 56 -0.02 15.14 7.23
N SER A 57 -1.04 15.42 6.41
CA SER A 57 -1.46 16.78 6.10
C SER A 57 -2.00 17.51 7.33
N GLN A 58 -2.79 16.84 8.17
CA GLN A 58 -3.40 17.44 9.36
C GLN A 58 -2.35 17.85 10.40
N VAL A 59 -1.28 17.06 10.55
CA VAL A 59 -0.19 17.36 11.50
C VAL A 59 0.89 18.26 10.91
N GLY A 60 0.74 18.70 9.65
CA GLY A 60 1.69 19.59 8.99
C GLY A 60 3.04 18.96 8.70
N TYR A 61 3.09 17.65 8.45
CA TYR A 61 4.34 16.95 8.14
C TYR A 61 4.87 17.38 6.76
N ALA A 62 5.99 18.12 6.75
CA ALA A 62 6.54 18.74 5.54
C ALA A 62 7.89 18.16 5.07
N LYS A 63 8.50 17.23 5.83
CA LYS A 63 9.84 16.70 5.52
C LYS A 63 9.88 15.78 4.29
N GLY A 64 8.71 15.38 3.78
CA GLY A 64 8.60 14.40 2.70
C GLY A 64 8.91 12.96 3.16
N PRO A 65 8.62 11.96 2.33
CA PRO A 65 9.03 10.59 2.63
C PRO A 65 10.55 10.48 2.63
N ARG A 66 11.11 9.74 3.58
CA ARG A 66 12.52 9.36 3.54
C ARG A 66 12.65 8.07 2.73
N ALA A 67 13.78 7.89 2.05
CA ALA A 67 14.10 6.60 1.44
C ALA A 67 13.91 5.49 2.48
N ALA A 68 13.02 4.55 2.17
CA ALA A 68 12.73 3.45 3.07
C ALA A 68 14.02 2.66 3.31
N GLU A 69 14.42 2.51 4.57
CA GLU A 69 15.55 1.66 4.90
C GLU A 69 15.18 0.22 4.53
N VAL A 70 16.03 -0.42 3.73
CA VAL A 70 15.88 -1.84 3.42
C VAL A 70 16.07 -2.60 4.73
N ARG A 71 15.01 -3.21 5.21
CA ARG A 71 14.98 -4.02 6.43
C ARG A 71 14.61 -5.45 6.06
N GLU A 72 15.31 -6.40 6.67
CA GLU A 72 14.98 -7.81 6.54
C GLU A 72 13.79 -8.13 7.44
N PHE A 73 12.74 -8.67 6.85
CA PHE A 73 11.61 -9.24 7.57
C PHE A 73 11.79 -10.76 7.64
N PRO A 74 11.44 -11.43 8.75
CA PRO A 74 11.56 -12.87 8.86
C PRO A 74 10.72 -13.58 7.79
N GLU A 75 11.14 -14.75 7.32
CA GLU A 75 10.36 -15.52 6.33
C GLU A 75 8.98 -15.88 6.90
N THR A 76 8.95 -16.41 8.12
CA THR A 76 7.74 -16.68 8.89
C THR A 76 7.56 -15.60 9.95
N ALA A 77 6.47 -14.84 9.85
CA ALA A 77 6.10 -13.87 10.88
C ALA A 77 5.42 -14.56 12.07
N GLU A 78 5.51 -13.94 13.25
CA GLU A 78 4.79 -14.39 14.45
C GLU A 78 3.27 -14.29 14.25
N HIS A 79 2.83 -13.25 13.54
CA HIS A 79 1.43 -13.04 13.17
C HIS A 79 1.29 -13.04 11.65
N ASP A 80 0.51 -13.97 11.11
CA ASP A 80 0.24 -14.09 9.68
C ASP A 80 -1.26 -14.30 9.46
N PHE A 81 -1.94 -13.27 8.93
CA PHE A 81 -3.39 -13.31 8.76
C PHE A 81 -3.91 -12.35 7.70
N ARG A 82 -5.15 -12.58 7.26
CA ARG A 82 -5.88 -11.70 6.32
C ARG A 82 -6.57 -10.57 7.06
N VAL A 83 -6.34 -9.35 6.60
CA VAL A 83 -6.93 -8.14 7.17
C VAL A 83 -8.41 -8.06 6.81
N GLY A 84 -9.25 -7.88 7.81
CA GLY A 84 -10.68 -7.58 7.64
C GLY A 84 -11.02 -6.11 7.77
N SER A 85 -10.29 -5.38 8.61
CA SER A 85 -10.48 -3.94 8.84
C SER A 85 -9.18 -3.25 9.23
N ILE A 86 -9.05 -1.97 8.88
CA ILE A 86 -7.94 -1.11 9.28
C ILE A 86 -8.48 0.22 9.79
N GLY A 87 -8.24 0.50 11.07
CA GLY A 87 -8.39 1.80 11.68
C GLY A 87 -7.05 2.53 11.71
N ILE A 88 -7.09 3.85 11.55
CA ILE A 88 -5.94 4.74 11.59
C ILE A 88 -6.27 5.98 12.41
N GLY A 89 -5.34 6.39 13.25
CA GLY A 89 -5.45 7.60 14.06
C GLY A 89 -4.09 8.26 14.26
N PHE A 90 -4.09 9.41 14.91
CA PHE A 90 -2.88 10.09 15.33
C PHE A 90 -2.91 10.30 16.84
N ASP A 91 -1.87 9.85 17.52
CA ASP A 91 -1.69 10.10 18.94
C ASP A 91 -0.81 11.34 19.13
N ALA A 92 -1.43 12.45 19.55
CA ALA A 92 -0.74 13.71 19.78
C ALA A 92 0.28 13.67 20.93
N SER A 93 0.15 12.72 21.86
CA SER A 93 1.05 12.61 23.01
C SER A 93 2.39 11.98 22.63
N SER A 94 2.37 10.93 21.80
CA SER A 94 3.56 10.27 21.28
C SER A 94 4.05 10.86 19.96
N GLY A 95 3.19 11.58 19.23
CA GLY A 95 3.48 12.11 17.90
C GLY A 95 3.48 11.03 16.80
N ASN A 96 2.85 9.88 17.05
CA ASN A 96 2.84 8.73 16.15
C ASN A 96 1.46 8.53 15.50
N VAL A 97 1.47 7.94 14.31
CA VAL A 97 0.27 7.37 13.69
C VAL A 97 -0.02 6.02 14.32
N VAL A 98 -1.26 5.78 14.73
CA VAL A 98 -1.69 4.52 15.34
C VAL A 98 -2.49 3.74 14.31
N LEU A 99 -2.11 2.48 14.07
CA LEU A 99 -2.88 1.54 13.25
C LEU A 99 -3.53 0.49 14.14
N GLN A 100 -4.83 0.29 13.93
CA GLN A 100 -5.63 -0.76 14.55
C GLN A 100 -6.07 -1.72 13.45
N ILE A 101 -5.68 -2.99 13.53
CA ILE A 101 -5.89 -3.94 12.44
C ILE A 101 -6.73 -5.10 12.94
N GLY A 102 -7.89 -5.30 12.30
CA GLY A 102 -8.78 -6.43 12.51
C GLY A 102 -8.45 -7.59 11.58
N GLU A 103 -8.59 -8.80 12.08
CA GLU A 103 -8.44 -10.03 11.31
C GLU A 103 -9.80 -10.45 10.74
N LEU A 104 -9.86 -10.80 9.45
CA LEU A 104 -11.10 -11.04 8.70
C LEU A 104 -12.03 -12.07 9.38
N GLU A 105 -11.46 -13.08 10.04
CA GLU A 105 -12.23 -14.16 10.66
C GLU A 105 -12.62 -13.89 12.12
N LYS A 106 -12.10 -12.82 12.75
CA LYS A 106 -12.29 -12.53 14.18
C LYS A 106 -13.28 -11.38 14.46
N GLY A 107 -13.94 -10.85 13.44
CA GLY A 107 -14.91 -9.75 13.58
C GLY A 107 -14.23 -8.39 13.76
N ASP A 108 -14.92 -7.47 14.45
CA ASP A 108 -14.52 -6.05 14.50
C ASP A 108 -13.47 -5.72 15.58
N ASP A 109 -13.17 -6.65 16.49
CA ASP A 109 -12.15 -6.42 17.51
C ASP A 109 -10.75 -6.40 16.87
N PRO A 110 -9.90 -5.38 17.16
CA PRO A 110 -8.56 -5.33 16.60
C PRO A 110 -7.73 -6.52 17.08
N ALA A 111 -7.12 -7.22 16.15
CA ALA A 111 -6.16 -8.28 16.42
C ALA A 111 -4.76 -7.72 16.72
N LEU A 112 -4.39 -6.60 16.08
CA LEU A 112 -3.07 -5.98 16.19
C LEU A 112 -3.18 -4.45 16.34
N LEU A 113 -2.39 -3.89 17.25
CA LEU A 113 -2.17 -2.46 17.43
C LEU A 113 -0.69 -2.15 17.17
N VAL A 114 -0.39 -1.11 16.39
CA VAL A 114 0.99 -0.66 16.16
C VAL A 114 1.03 0.85 15.97
N GLN A 115 2.12 1.47 16.42
CA GLN A 115 2.39 2.89 16.21
C GLN A 115 3.50 3.07 15.17
N LEU A 116 3.35 4.03 14.28
CA LEU A 116 4.32 4.40 13.26
C LEU A 116 4.76 5.84 13.47
N ALA A 117 6.07 6.07 13.54
CA ALA A 117 6.61 7.42 13.46
C ALA A 117 6.17 8.10 12.14
N LEU A 118 6.08 9.43 12.13
CA LEU A 118 5.63 10.19 10.95
C LEU A 118 6.49 9.92 9.71
N ASP A 119 7.81 9.86 9.87
CA ASP A 119 8.75 9.55 8.78
C ASP A 119 8.45 8.16 8.18
N LEU A 120 8.21 7.17 9.04
CA LEU A 120 7.91 5.79 8.62
C LEU A 120 6.54 5.70 7.93
N SER A 121 5.57 6.48 8.41
CA SER A 121 4.23 6.60 7.82
C SER A 121 4.30 7.24 6.43
N ALA A 122 5.12 8.27 6.24
CA ALA A 122 5.33 8.91 4.94
C ALA A 122 6.00 7.96 3.94
N SER A 123 7.05 7.24 4.35
CA SER A 123 7.69 6.22 3.51
C SER A 123 6.74 5.08 3.14
N LEU A 124 5.89 4.64 4.07
CA LEU A 124 4.88 3.62 3.78
C LEU A 124 3.83 4.12 2.78
N MET A 125 3.35 5.36 2.94
CA MET A 125 2.40 5.98 2.02
C MET A 125 2.95 6.00 0.58
N GLU A 126 4.23 6.33 0.41
CA GLU A 126 4.88 6.31 -0.91
C GLU A 126 4.95 4.90 -1.51
N GLN A 127 5.28 3.88 -0.71
CA GLN A 127 5.25 2.48 -1.16
C GLN A 127 3.85 2.04 -1.58
N LEU A 128 2.82 2.42 -0.81
CA LEU A 128 1.43 2.13 -1.13
C LEU A 128 1.02 2.80 -2.45
N ASP A 129 1.34 4.08 -2.62
CA ASP A 129 1.05 4.84 -3.85
C ASP A 129 1.74 4.21 -5.08
N ALA A 130 3.00 3.80 -4.95
CA ALA A 130 3.73 3.11 -6.02
C ALA A 130 3.04 1.78 -6.41
N ILE A 131 2.73 0.93 -5.43
CA ILE A 131 2.04 -0.36 -5.67
C ILE A 131 0.67 -0.15 -6.32
N ILE A 132 -0.08 0.88 -5.91
CA ILE A 132 -1.39 1.21 -6.47
C ILE A 132 -1.24 1.69 -7.93
N ALA A 133 -0.24 2.52 -8.20
CA ALA A 133 0.03 3.09 -9.52
C ALA A 133 0.43 2.03 -10.56
N GLU A 134 1.07 0.94 -10.13
CA GLU A 134 1.37 -0.21 -10.99
C GLU A 134 0.13 -1.04 -11.40
N GLY A 135 -1.08 -0.62 -11.01
CA GLY A 135 -2.32 -1.21 -11.52
C GLY A 135 -2.45 -1.06 -13.04
N ARG A 136 -3.29 -1.91 -13.66
CA ARG A 136 -3.62 -1.79 -15.09
C ARG A 136 -4.12 -0.37 -15.40
N PRO A 137 -3.56 0.32 -16.42
CA PRO A 137 -4.04 1.63 -16.81
C PRO A 137 -5.52 1.54 -17.17
N ILE A 138 -6.30 2.54 -16.79
CA ILE A 138 -7.73 2.59 -17.10
C ILE A 138 -7.91 3.21 -18.49
N CYS A 139 -8.73 2.59 -19.33
CA CYS A 139 -9.07 3.14 -20.64
C CYS A 139 -9.81 4.47 -20.46
N PRO A 140 -9.31 5.59 -20.99
CA PRO A 140 -9.93 6.91 -20.81
C PRO A 140 -11.30 7.02 -21.48
N LEU A 141 -11.59 6.13 -22.43
CA LEU A 141 -12.86 6.12 -23.16
C LEU A 141 -13.94 5.35 -22.39
N CYS A 142 -13.68 4.10 -21.98
CA CYS A 142 -14.70 3.22 -21.38
C CYS A 142 -14.57 3.02 -19.87
N GLY A 143 -13.48 3.44 -19.24
CA GLY A 143 -13.24 3.23 -17.81
C GLY A 143 -12.85 1.80 -17.42
N LEU A 144 -12.64 0.91 -18.40
CA LEU A 144 -12.21 -0.48 -18.13
C LEU A 144 -10.68 -0.59 -18.04
N PRO A 145 -10.14 -1.51 -17.23
CA PRO A 145 -8.71 -1.78 -17.20
C PRO A 145 -8.18 -2.24 -18.56
N ILE A 146 -7.02 -1.71 -18.94
CA ILE A 146 -6.29 -2.12 -20.14
C ILE A 146 -5.35 -3.27 -19.78
N ASP A 147 -5.54 -4.41 -20.43
CA ASP A 147 -4.63 -5.55 -20.33
C ASP A 147 -3.33 -5.31 -21.13
N ARG A 148 -2.25 -5.99 -20.75
CA ARG A 148 -0.94 -5.89 -21.44
C ARG A 148 -1.01 -6.30 -22.91
N THR A 149 -1.95 -7.17 -23.27
CA THR A 149 -2.20 -7.59 -24.65
C THR A 149 -3.01 -6.57 -25.46
N GLY A 150 -3.34 -5.42 -24.86
CA GLY A 150 -4.24 -4.41 -25.43
C GLY A 150 -5.66 -4.53 -24.89
N HIS A 151 -6.46 -3.49 -25.13
CA HIS A 151 -7.87 -3.42 -24.72
C HIS A 151 -8.75 -3.08 -25.93
N VAL A 152 -9.78 -3.88 -26.17
CA VAL A 152 -10.80 -3.56 -27.19
C VAL A 152 -11.86 -2.66 -26.57
N CYS A 153 -11.77 -1.36 -26.85
CA CYS A 153 -12.70 -0.39 -26.30
C CYS A 153 -14.03 -0.40 -27.05
N ILE A 154 -15.10 -0.86 -26.40
CA ILE A 154 -16.46 -0.84 -26.97
C ILE A 154 -16.97 0.59 -27.28
N ARG A 155 -16.37 1.63 -26.66
CA ARG A 155 -16.76 3.04 -26.89
C ARG A 155 -15.99 3.70 -28.03
N SER A 156 -14.95 3.07 -28.56
CA SER A 156 -14.20 3.63 -29.71
C SER A 156 -14.77 3.21 -31.07
N ASN A 157 -15.92 2.50 -31.11
CA ASN A 157 -16.68 2.09 -32.30
C ASN A 157 -15.88 2.12 -33.63
N GLY A 158 -14.99 1.13 -33.79
CA GLY A 158 -14.72 0.51 -35.10
C GLY A 158 -13.69 1.11 -36.05
N HIS A 159 -13.01 2.24 -35.77
CA HIS A 159 -11.99 2.78 -36.69
C HIS A 159 -10.78 3.38 -35.99
N SER A 160 -9.83 2.53 -35.58
CA SER A 160 -8.38 2.79 -35.72
C SER A 160 -7.63 1.50 -35.38
N SER A 161 -7.11 0.83 -36.40
CA SER A 161 -6.08 -0.20 -36.25
C SER A 161 -4.71 0.47 -36.06
N ASP A 162 -4.61 1.37 -35.08
CA ASP A 162 -3.34 1.93 -34.66
C ASP A 162 -3.13 1.59 -33.20
N ALA A 163 -2.08 0.81 -32.96
CA ALA A 163 -1.55 0.58 -31.64
C ALA A 163 -1.27 1.95 -31.01
N VAL A 164 -1.79 2.19 -29.81
CA VAL A 164 -1.29 3.27 -28.95
C VAL A 164 0.20 2.96 -28.74
N PRO A 165 1.15 3.76 -29.25
CA PRO A 165 2.56 3.44 -29.11
C PRO A 165 2.92 3.53 -27.63
N GLY A 166 3.49 2.44 -27.11
CA GLY A 166 4.16 2.46 -25.82
C GLY A 166 5.27 3.50 -25.88
N SER A 167 5.21 4.47 -24.99
CA SER A 167 6.32 5.37 -24.76
C SER A 167 7.47 4.58 -24.13
N ASP A 168 8.49 4.26 -24.92
CA ASP A 168 9.83 3.94 -24.42
C ASP A 168 10.93 4.45 -25.36
N ALA A 169 11.72 5.36 -24.79
CA ALA A 169 13.18 5.49 -24.80
C ALA A 169 14.02 5.78 -26.08
N ALA A 170 14.98 6.71 -25.85
CA ALA A 170 16.37 6.78 -26.37
C ALA A 170 16.55 7.17 -27.86
N GLU A 171 17.59 7.84 -28.35
CA GLU A 171 18.82 8.49 -27.84
C GLU A 171 19.44 9.25 -29.05
N GLU A 172 20.35 10.19 -28.76
CA GLU A 172 21.50 10.64 -29.58
C GLU A 172 21.34 11.36 -30.94
N GLY A 173 22.01 12.52 -31.03
CA GLY A 173 22.61 12.99 -32.29
C GLY A 173 22.62 14.50 -32.51
N SER A 174 23.56 15.22 -31.90
CA SER A 174 24.36 16.29 -32.54
C SER A 174 25.50 16.75 -31.63
#